data_AF-A0A7S1A186-F1
#
_entry.id   AF-A0A7S1A186-F1
#
_cell.length_a   1.000
_cell.length_b   1.000
_cell.length_c   1.000
_cell.angle_alpha   90.00
_cell.angle_beta   90.00
_cell.angle_gamma   90.00
#
_symmetry.space_group_name_H-M   'P 1'
#
loop_
_entity.id
_entity.type
_entity.pdbx_description
1 polymer ?
#
loop_
_entity_poly.entity_id
_entity_poly.type
_entity_poly.pdbx_seq_one_letter_code
_entity_poly.pdbx_strand_id
1 'polypeptide(L)'
;FESFMVAPGVAAIFAVFGLDVQDTVLFFDALDVDEDRELGIEEFVMGCIQLRGQAKTVDLVTHMRENKKVMQRITASAKNTEAQLKDLRQIVASACEGLANADHSFDCSVAHRKIDEVP
;
A
#
# COMPACT_ATOMS: atom_id res chain seq x y z
N PHE A 1 23.53 9.70 1.72
CA PHE A 1 24.37 8.72 2.47
C PHE A 1 25.61 8.25 1.71
N GLU A 2 25.61 8.24 0.37
CA GLU A 2 26.68 7.70 -0.48
C GLU A 2 28.08 8.28 -0.17
N SER A 3 28.17 9.60 0.02
CA SER A 3 29.41 10.30 0.41
C SER A 3 29.96 9.89 1.77
N PHE A 4 29.11 9.39 2.67
CA PHE A 4 29.51 8.89 3.99
C PHE A 4 30.10 7.47 3.90
N MET A 5 29.67 6.67 2.92
CA MET A 5 30.14 5.28 2.75
C MET A 5 31.55 5.20 2.16
N VAL A 6 31.93 6.20 1.34
CA VAL A 6 33.30 6.38 0.85
C VAL A 6 34.22 7.06 1.87
N ALA A 7 33.71 7.49 3.02
CA ALA A 7 34.56 8.07 4.06
C ALA A 7 35.57 7.01 4.56
N PRO A 8 36.87 7.34 4.71
CA PRO A 8 37.91 6.35 4.96
C PRO A 8 37.65 5.44 6.16
N GLY A 9 37.06 5.97 7.23
CA GLY A 9 36.71 5.18 8.42
C GLY A 9 35.59 4.18 8.19
N VAL A 10 34.58 4.54 7.40
CA VAL A 10 33.43 3.67 7.09
C VAL A 10 33.82 2.60 6.07
N ALA A 11 34.57 3.00 5.03
CA ALA A 11 35.13 2.08 4.06
C ALA A 11 36.03 1.01 4.70
N ALA A 12 36.85 1.39 5.68
CA ALA A 12 37.67 0.45 6.43
C ALA A 12 36.84 -0.55 7.24
N ILE A 13 35.73 -0.11 7.83
CA ILE A 13 34.80 -0.99 8.55
C ILE A 13 34.17 -2.00 7.58
N PHE A 14 33.69 -1.56 6.43
CA PHE A 14 33.14 -2.47 5.41
C PHE A 14 34.17 -3.47 4.90
N ALA A 15 35.42 -3.04 4.69
CA ALA A 15 36.50 -3.94 4.32
C ALA A 15 36.78 -5.01 5.40
N VAL A 16 36.70 -4.64 6.69
CA VAL A 16 36.81 -5.61 7.81
C VAL A 16 35.66 -6.63 7.80
N PHE A 17 34.48 -6.23 7.34
CA PHE A 17 33.33 -7.12 7.15
C PHE A 17 33.34 -7.87 5.82
N GLY A 18 34.39 -7.70 4.98
CA GLY A 18 34.49 -8.36 3.67
C GLY A 18 33.54 -7.79 2.62
N LEU A 19 33.07 -6.56 2.81
CA LEU A 19 32.16 -5.87 1.91
C LEU A 19 32.97 -4.89 1.06
N ASP A 20 32.75 -4.93 -0.25
CA ASP A 20 33.27 -3.90 -1.13
C ASP A 20 32.42 -2.62 -1.03
N VAL A 21 33.07 -1.47 -1.14
CA VAL A 21 32.41 -0.17 -1.03
C VAL A 21 31.42 0.04 -2.18
N GLN A 22 31.71 -0.47 -3.38
CA GLN A 22 30.78 -0.41 -4.50
C GLN A 22 29.52 -1.24 -4.24
N ASP A 23 29.70 -2.47 -3.73
CA ASP A 23 28.59 -3.37 -3.41
C ASP A 23 27.71 -2.81 -2.29
N THR A 24 28.31 -2.12 -1.32
CA THR A 24 27.56 -1.45 -0.24
C THR A 24 26.78 -0.25 -0.76
N VAL A 25 27.37 0.60 -1.61
CA VAL A 25 26.65 1.71 -2.24
C VAL A 25 25.42 1.19 -3.00
N LEU A 26 25.58 0.14 -3.82
CA LEU A 26 24.48 -0.46 -4.57
C LEU A 26 23.39 -1.06 -3.66
N PHE A 27 23.80 -1.64 -2.53
CA PHE A 27 22.90 -2.19 -1.52
C PHE A 27 22.06 -1.11 -0.84
N PHE A 28 22.69 0.00 -0.47
CA PHE A 28 22.02 1.10 0.21
C PHE A 28 21.19 1.97 -0.75
N ASP A 29 21.58 2.09 -2.02
CA ASP A 29 20.73 2.61 -3.10
C ASP A 29 19.46 1.77 -3.29
N ALA A 30 19.53 0.46 -3.05
CA ALA A 30 18.35 -0.39 -3.14
C ALA A 30 17.45 -0.33 -1.89
N LEU A 31 17.96 0.21 -0.79
CA LEU A 31 17.22 0.45 0.46
C LEU A 31 16.48 1.79 0.43
N ASP A 32 17.08 2.82 -0.18
CA ASP A 32 16.47 4.11 -0.51
C ASP A 32 15.41 3.92 -1.62
N VAL A 33 14.14 4.21 -1.33
CA VAL A 33 13.02 3.89 -2.26
C VAL A 33 12.09 5.05 -2.51
N ASP A 34 12.15 6.04 -1.66
CA ASP A 34 11.75 7.40 -1.92
C ASP A 34 12.67 8.09 -2.93
N GLU A 35 13.87 7.54 -3.18
CA GLU A 35 14.92 8.15 -4.02
C GLU A 35 15.34 9.53 -3.50
N ASP A 36 15.18 9.76 -2.19
CA ASP A 36 15.52 11.03 -1.54
C ASP A 36 17.01 11.10 -1.17
N ARG A 37 17.75 10.00 -1.34
CA ARG A 37 19.17 9.84 -1.01
C ARG A 37 19.48 10.01 0.47
N GLU A 38 18.45 9.91 1.29
CA GLU A 38 18.51 9.84 2.73
C GLU A 38 18.28 8.39 3.16
N LEU A 39 18.92 8.01 4.26
CA LEU A 39 18.68 6.73 4.90
C LEU A 39 18.51 7.03 6.37
N GLY A 40 17.35 6.66 6.91
CA GLY A 40 17.13 6.72 8.34
C GLY A 40 18.20 5.89 9.07
N ILE A 41 18.54 6.27 10.30
CA ILE A 41 19.57 5.54 11.05
C ILE A 41 19.13 4.09 11.33
N GLU A 42 17.83 3.85 11.52
CA GLU A 42 17.30 2.50 11.63
C GLU A 42 17.49 1.67 10.36
N GLU A 43 17.26 2.26 9.18
CA GLU A 43 17.41 1.59 7.88
C GLU A 43 18.87 1.28 7.59
N PHE A 44 19.78 2.22 7.91
CA PHE A 44 21.21 2.01 7.80
C PHE A 44 21.70 0.87 8.70
N VAL A 45 21.26 0.83 9.96
CA VAL A 45 21.64 -0.22 10.93
C VAL A 45 21.06 -1.57 10.52
N MET A 46 19.79 -1.62 10.14
CA MET A 46 19.15 -2.83 9.60
C MET A 46 19.90 -3.35 8.38
N GLY A 47 20.27 -2.45 7.45
CA GLY A 47 21.05 -2.78 6.27
C GLY A 47 22.42 -3.38 6.61
N CYS A 48 23.15 -2.80 7.56
CA CYS A 48 24.44 -3.33 8.04
C CYS A 48 24.31 -4.71 8.70
N ILE A 49 23.22 -4.95 9.45
CA ILE A 49 22.95 -6.26 10.08
C ILE A 49 22.67 -7.32 9.00
N GLN A 50 21.95 -6.96 7.95
CA GLN A 50 21.62 -7.87 6.85
C GLN A 50 22.83 -8.17 5.95
N LEU A 51 23.70 -7.19 5.70
CA LEU A 51 24.96 -7.36 4.98
C LEU A 51 25.95 -8.31 5.67
N ARG A 52 25.83 -8.50 7.00
CA ARG A 52 26.67 -9.44 7.77
C ARG A 52 26.26 -10.91 7.56
N GLY A 53 25.09 -11.19 6.96
CA GLY A 53 24.63 -12.55 6.67
C GLY A 53 25.21 -13.11 5.37
N GLN A 54 25.55 -14.41 5.33
CA GLN A 54 26.21 -15.09 4.19
C GLN A 54 25.41 -15.18 2.87
N ALA A 55 24.30 -14.47 2.73
CA ALA A 55 23.61 -14.39 1.45
C ALA A 55 24.40 -13.43 0.54
N LYS A 56 24.74 -13.84 -0.68
CA LYS A 56 25.39 -12.96 -1.66
C LYS A 56 24.55 -11.68 -1.75
N THR A 57 25.14 -10.54 -1.39
CA THR A 57 24.48 -9.23 -1.26
C THR A 57 23.50 -8.92 -2.40
N VAL A 58 23.85 -9.32 -3.62
CA VAL A 58 23.04 -9.19 -4.84
C VAL A 58 21.69 -9.93 -4.76
N ASP A 59 21.67 -11.16 -4.25
CA ASP A 59 20.44 -11.97 -4.16
C ASP A 59 19.49 -11.37 -3.11
N LEU A 60 20.04 -10.89 -1.99
CA LEU A 60 19.25 -10.23 -0.95
C LEU A 60 18.66 -8.91 -1.45
N VAL A 61 19.45 -8.08 -2.12
CA VAL A 61 19.00 -6.81 -2.73
C VAL A 61 17.88 -7.06 -3.72
N THR A 62 18.05 -8.07 -4.59
CA THR A 62 17.03 -8.46 -5.57
C THR A 62 15.75 -8.87 -4.86
N HIS A 63 15.87 -9.71 -3.82
CA HIS A 63 14.72 -10.18 -3.06
C HIS A 63 14.01 -9.05 -2.29
N MET A 64 14.75 -8.09 -1.73
CA MET A 64 14.18 -6.93 -1.05
C MET A 64 13.43 -6.01 -2.02
N ARG A 65 14.02 -5.74 -3.18
CA ARG A 65 13.39 -4.93 -4.24
C ARG A 65 12.12 -5.58 -4.77
N GLU A 66 12.15 -6.90 -5.00
CA GLU A 66 10.98 -7.66 -5.43
C GLU A 66 9.88 -7.67 -4.37
N ASN A 67 10.24 -7.95 -3.10
CA ASN A 67 9.29 -7.98 -2.00
C ASN A 67 8.62 -6.60 -1.81
N LYS A 68 9.39 -5.51 -1.88
CA LYS A 68 8.86 -4.15 -1.79
C LYS A 68 7.92 -3.81 -2.95
N LYS A 69 8.25 -4.19 -4.19
CA LYS A 69 7.34 -4.05 -5.35
C LYS A 69 6.05 -4.83 -5.16
N VAL A 70 6.13 -6.04 -4.62
CA VAL A 70 4.95 -6.87 -4.29
C VAL A 70 4.09 -6.15 -3.24
N MET A 71 4.69 -5.65 -2.16
CA MET A 71 3.97 -4.91 -1.12
C MET A 71 3.29 -3.64 -1.65
N GLN A 72 3.96 -2.84 -2.49
CA GLN A 72 3.36 -1.67 -3.13
C GLN A 72 2.14 -2.04 -3.97
N ARG A 73 2.23 -3.12 -4.76
CA ARG A 73 1.10 -3.64 -5.55
C ARG A 73 -0.05 -4.11 -4.68
N ILE A 74 0.24 -4.81 -3.58
CA ILE A 74 -0.76 -5.25 -2.61
C ILE A 74 -1.47 -4.04 -1.99
N THR A 75 -0.73 -3.02 -1.53
CA THR A 75 -1.31 -1.81 -0.95
C THR A 75 -2.17 -1.05 -1.96
N ALA A 76 -1.69 -0.90 -3.20
CA ALA A 76 -2.46 -0.26 -4.27
C ALA A 76 -3.75 -1.03 -4.57
N SER A 77 -3.66 -2.36 -4.67
CA SER A 77 -4.82 -3.22 -4.87
C SER A 77 -5.81 -3.12 -3.71
N ALA A 78 -5.33 -3.13 -2.46
CA ALA A 78 -6.18 -3.03 -1.28
C ALA A 78 -6.95 -1.70 -1.26
N LYS A 79 -6.28 -0.58 -1.59
CA LYS A 79 -6.93 0.73 -1.72
C LYS A 79 -7.99 0.74 -2.83
N ASN A 80 -7.70 0.15 -3.98
CA ASN A 80 -8.66 0.05 -5.07
C ASN A 80 -9.89 -0.78 -4.68
N THR A 81 -9.69 -1.92 -4.02
CA THR A 81 -10.78 -2.76 -3.52
C THR A 81 -11.61 -2.03 -2.46
N GLU A 82 -10.98 -1.27 -1.55
CA GLU A 82 -11.70 -0.48 -0.55
C GLU A 82 -12.55 0.62 -1.20
N ALA A 83 -12.03 1.29 -2.24
CA ALA A 83 -12.78 2.28 -3.01
C ALA A 83 -13.99 1.64 -3.71
N GLN A 84 -13.79 0.52 -4.41
CA GLN A 84 -14.89 -0.23 -5.05
C GLN A 84 -15.96 -0.68 -4.06
N LEU A 85 -15.57 -1.12 -2.85
CA LEU A 85 -16.51 -1.49 -1.80
C LEU A 85 -17.32 -0.29 -1.28
N LYS A 86 -16.69 0.89 -1.15
CA LYS A 86 -17.39 2.13 -0.79
C LYS A 86 -18.42 2.53 -1.85
N ASP A 87 -18.04 2.45 -3.13
CA ASP A 87 -18.94 2.76 -4.24
C ASP A 87 -20.13 1.80 -4.28
N LEU A 88 -19.88 0.49 -4.17
CA LEU A 88 -20.94 -0.52 -4.10
C LEU A 88 -21.88 -0.28 -2.92
N ARG A 89 -21.35 0.07 -1.75
CA ARG A 89 -22.16 0.39 -0.57
C ARG A 89 -23.08 1.59 -0.83
N GLN A 90 -22.58 2.62 -1.51
CA GLN A 90 -23.36 3.81 -1.84
C GLN A 90 -24.46 3.51 -2.86
N ILE A 91 -24.16 2.70 -3.89
CA ILE A 91 -25.15 2.25 -4.87
C ILE A 91 -26.26 1.47 -4.17
N VAL A 92 -25.91 0.49 -3.33
CA VAL A 92 -26.89 -0.31 -2.58
C VAL A 92 -27.76 0.56 -1.68
N ALA A 93 -27.17 1.53 -0.96
CA ALA A 93 -27.93 2.45 -0.11
C ALA A 93 -28.97 3.25 -0.92
N SER A 94 -28.55 3.85 -2.04
CA SER A 94 -29.44 4.64 -2.89
C SER A 94 -30.55 3.80 -3.56
N ALA A 95 -30.26 2.56 -3.95
CA ALA A 95 -31.25 1.66 -4.52
C ALA A 95 -32.31 1.23 -3.48
N CYS A 96 -31.90 0.96 -2.24
CA CYS A 96 -32.82 0.64 -1.15
C CYS A 96 -33.75 1.81 -0.81
N GLU A 97 -33.23 3.05 -0.80
CA GLU A 97 -34.06 4.26 -0.61
C GLU A 97 -35.07 4.44 -1.76
N GLY A 98 -34.64 4.20 -3.01
CA GLY A 98 -35.54 4.26 -4.17
C GLY A 98 -36.70 3.25 -4.09
N LEU A 99 -36.42 2.03 -3.62
CA LEU A 99 -37.44 0.99 -3.43
C LEU A 99 -38.42 1.32 -2.28
N ALA A 100 -37.92 1.84 -1.16
CA ALA A 100 -38.77 2.25 -0.03
C ALA A 100 -39.74 3.39 -0.41
N ASN A 101 -39.31 4.30 -1.29
CA ASN A 101 -40.14 5.39 -1.78
C ASN A 101 -41.17 4.94 -2.84
N ALA A 102 -40.87 3.87 -3.60
CA ALA A 102 -41.79 3.31 -4.60
C ALA A 102 -42.96 2.54 -3.96
N ASP A 103 -42.76 1.92 -2.80
CA ASP A 103 -43.80 1.19 -2.08
C ASP A 103 -44.91 2.13 -1.53
N HIS A 104 -44.55 3.37 -1.16
CA HIS A 104 -45.50 4.36 -0.67
C HIS A 104 -46.36 5.02 -1.78
N SER A 105 -45.96 4.89 -3.05
CA SER A 105 -46.69 5.42 -4.22
C SER A 105 -47.82 4.51 -4.69
N PHE A 106 -47.85 3.24 -4.26
CA PHE A 106 -48.87 2.27 -4.70
C PHE A 106 -50.16 2.29 -3.87
N ASP A 107 -50.20 3.02 -2.75
CA ASP A 107 -51.34 3.03 -1.81
C ASP A 107 -52.30 4.24 -1.96
N CYS A 108 -52.20 5.02 -3.05
CA CYS A 108 -53.04 6.23 -3.26
C CYS A 108 -54.24 6.02 -4.22
N SER A 109 -54.44 4.82 -4.78
CA SER A 109 -55.47 4.60 -5.82
C SER A 109 -56.76 3.91 -5.36
N VAL A 110 -56.87 3.50 -4.08
CA VAL A 110 -58.04 2.75 -3.55
C VAL A 110 -58.78 3.51 -2.44
N ALA A 111 -58.79 4.84 -2.53
CA ALA A 111 -59.75 5.66 -1.81
C ALA A 111 -60.63 6.39 -2.83
N HIS A 112 -61.94 6.39 -2.60
CA HIS A 112 -63.02 7.02 -3.38
C HIS A 112 -63.81 6.10 -4.32
N ARG A 113 -64.69 5.30 -3.71
CA ARG A 113 -66.12 5.35 -4.06
C ARG A 113 -67.00 4.87 -2.91
N LYS A 114 -67.45 5.82 -2.08
CA LYS A 114 -68.80 5.76 -1.50
C LYS A 114 -69.73 6.35 -2.55
N ILE A 115 -70.76 5.61 -2.95
CA ILE A 115 -72.01 6.16 -3.50
C ILE A 115 -73.13 5.40 -2.79
N ASP A 116 -73.58 6.02 -1.71
CA ASP A 116 -74.96 6.34 -1.37
C ASP A 116 -76.09 5.30 -1.54
N GLU A 117 -76.77 5.18 -0.41
CA GLU A 117 -78.08 4.62 -0.09
C GLU A 117 -79.24 4.84 -1.10
N VAL A 118 -80.06 3.78 -1.24
CA VAL A 118 -81.55 3.73 -1.05
C VAL A 118 -82.43 4.16 -2.25
N PRO A 119 -83.61 3.52 -2.49
CA PRO A 119 -84.55 2.94 -1.52
C PRO A 119 -84.69 1.43 -1.44
#